data_AF-X1V872-F1
#
_entry.id   AF-X1V872-F1
#
_cell.length_a   1.000
_cell.length_b   1.000
_cell.length_c   1.000
_cell.angle_alpha   90.00
_cell.angle_beta   90.00
_cell.angle_gamma   90.00
#
_symmetry.space_group_name_H-M   'P 1'
#
loop_
_entity.id
_entity.type
_entity.pdbx_description
1 polymer ?
#
loop_
_entity_poly.entity_id
_entity_poly.type
_entity_poly.pdbx_seq_one_letter_code
_entity_poly.pdbx_strand_id
1 'polypeptide(L)'
;GYWLRKFGEEEYSVNLLIGLPLTALAGLMAGLLGIGGGIIKVPLMVLLLGVPMKIAVGTSCFMVGITALFGFWGHFFTGHFVPKMALILALVVFAGAQAGSRISIKVDKI
;
A
#
# COMPACT_ATOMS: atom_id res chain seq x y z
N GLY A 1 -0.66 5.74 24.26
CA GLY A 1 -2.10 5.88 24.05
C GLY A 1 -2.56 4.74 23.18
N TYR A 2 -3.40 3.85 23.71
CA TYR A 2 -3.93 2.73 22.94
C TYR A 2 -5.10 3.24 22.11
N TRP A 3 -5.02 3.04 20.80
CA TRP A 3 -6.13 3.34 19.91
C TRP A 3 -6.96 2.08 19.76
N LEU A 4 -8.08 2.06 20.48
CA LEU A 4 -9.04 0.97 20.44
C LEU A 4 -10.05 1.30 19.34
N ARG A 5 -10.07 0.49 18.27
CA ARG A 5 -11.08 0.60 17.22
C ARG A 5 -11.86 -0.70 17.12
N LYS A 6 -13.19 -0.59 17.23
CA LYS A 6 -14.14 -1.65 16.89
C LYS A 6 -14.50 -1.53 15.42
N PHE A 7 -14.22 -2.56 14.63
CA PHE A 7 -14.68 -2.69 13.25
C PHE A 7 -15.36 -4.06 13.10
N GLY A 8 -16.68 -4.10 13.28
CA GLY A 8 -17.44 -5.37 13.30
C GLY A 8 -17.33 -6.10 14.64
N GLU A 9 -17.10 -7.42 14.63
CA GLU A 9 -16.94 -8.27 15.83
C GLU A 9 -15.51 -8.33 16.37
N GLU A 10 -14.55 -7.66 15.73
CA GLU A 10 -13.13 -7.75 16.11
C GLU A 10 -12.65 -6.44 16.76
N GLU A 11 -12.18 -6.56 18.01
CA GLU A 11 -11.59 -5.47 18.80
C GLU A 11 -10.07 -5.46 18.62
N TYR A 12 -9.54 -4.38 18.04
CA TYR A 12 -8.09 -4.20 17.89
C TYR A 12 -7.56 -3.04 18.73
N SER A 13 -6.49 -3.33 19.47
CA SER A 13 -5.75 -2.35 20.26
C SER A 13 -4.43 -2.02 19.54
N VAL A 14 -4.40 -0.85 18.91
CA VAL A 14 -3.20 -0.35 18.24
C VAL A 14 -2.44 0.53 19.22
N ASN A 15 -1.23 0.13 19.59
CA ASN A 15 -0.34 1.03 20.31
C ASN A 15 0.19 2.10 19.34
N LEU A 16 -0.49 3.26 19.28
CA LEU A 16 -0.13 4.40 18.43
C LEU A 16 1.33 4.83 18.61
N LEU A 17 1.87 4.69 19.82
CA LEU A 17 3.23 5.10 20.14
C LEU A 17 4.28 4.25 19.38
N ILE A 18 3.95 2.99 19.09
CA ILE A 18 4.82 2.03 18.40
C ILE A 18 4.44 1.94 16.92
N GLY A 19 3.14 1.91 16.61
CA GLY A 19 2.65 1.77 15.25
C GLY A 19 3.01 2.94 14.34
N LEU A 20 3.00 4.17 14.85
CA LEU A 20 3.30 5.37 14.07
C LEU A 20 4.75 5.44 13.58
N PRO A 21 5.80 5.30 14.44
CA PRO A 21 7.17 5.30 13.96
C PRO A 21 7.48 4.09 13.07
N LEU A 22 6.91 2.92 13.36
CA LEU A 22 7.20 1.71 12.60
C LEU A 22 6.58 1.73 11.20
N THR A 23 5.33 2.20 11.08
CA THR A 23 4.68 2.37 9.77
C THR A 23 5.30 3.52 8.97
N ALA A 24 5.76 4.58 9.63
CA ALA A 24 6.52 5.66 9.00
C ALA A 24 7.85 5.14 8.45
N LEU A 25 8.62 4.38 9.25
CA LEU A 25 9.90 3.80 8.82
C LEU A 25 9.69 2.78 7.68
N ALA A 26 8.69 1.91 7.79
CA ALA A 26 8.32 0.98 6.73
C ALA A 26 7.90 1.72 5.45
N GLY A 27 7.18 2.84 5.58
CA GLY A 27 6.84 3.73 4.47
C GLY A 27 8.06 4.37 3.81
N LEU A 28 9.02 4.84 4.60
CA LEU A 28 10.28 5.42 4.15
C LEU A 28 11.11 4.40 3.37
N MET A 29 11.32 3.21 3.95
CA MET A 29 12.05 2.12 3.31
C MET A 29 11.36 1.69 2.01
N ALA A 30 10.04 1.53 2.04
CA ALA A 30 9.27 1.20 0.85
C ALA A 30 9.35 2.26 -0.25
N GLY A 31 9.36 3.53 0.12
CA GLY A 31 9.53 4.65 -0.81
C GLY A 31 10.93 4.66 -1.42
N LEU A 32 11.96 4.41 -0.62
CA LEU A 32 13.35 4.34 -1.06
C LEU A 32 13.59 3.17 -2.02
N LEU A 33 13.01 2.00 -1.72
CA LEU A 33 13.13 0.79 -2.52
C LEU A 33 12.32 0.85 -3.83
N GLY A 34 11.31 1.73 -3.92
CA GLY A 34 10.46 1.87 -5.10
C GLY A 34 9.51 0.69 -5.37
N ILE A 35 9.47 -0.33 -4.51
CA ILE A 35 8.70 -1.57 -4.70
C ILE A 35 7.19 -1.38 -4.43
N GLY A 36 6.78 -0.25 -3.87
CA GLY A 36 5.42 -0.05 -3.38
C GLY A 36 5.23 -0.88 -2.10
N GLY A 37 5.28 -0.22 -0.95
CA GLY A 37 5.43 -0.85 0.38
C GLY A 37 4.35 -1.81 0.86
N GLY A 38 3.45 -2.30 0.01
CA GLY A 38 2.38 -3.24 0.38
C GLY A 38 2.91 -4.54 0.99
N ILE A 39 4.01 -5.08 0.47
CA ILE A 39 4.64 -6.32 0.96
C ILE A 39 5.04 -6.20 2.44
N ILE A 40 5.42 -4.99 2.89
CA ILE A 40 5.83 -4.74 4.28
C ILE A 40 4.66 -4.21 5.12
N LYS A 41 3.86 -3.28 4.57
CA LYS A 41 2.77 -2.61 5.30
C LYS A 41 1.62 -3.54 5.66
N VAL A 42 1.24 -4.47 4.79
CA VAL A 42 0.14 -5.42 5.03
C VAL A 42 0.45 -6.37 6.20
N PRO A 43 1.57 -7.14 6.20
CA PRO A 43 1.86 -8.01 7.33
C PRO A 43 2.14 -7.22 8.60
N LEU A 44 2.67 -6.00 8.52
CA LEU A 44 2.83 -5.15 9.70
C LEU A 44 1.47 -4.76 10.31
N MET A 45 0.47 -4.41 9.50
CA MET A 45 -0.87 -4.11 10.00
C MET A 45 -1.59 -5.36 10.53
N VAL A 46 -1.43 -6.50 9.88
CA VAL A 46 -2.12 -7.74 10.29
C VAL A 46 -1.46 -8.37 11.52
N LEU A 47 -0.13 -8.53 11.53
CA LEU A 47 0.59 -9.23 12.59
C LEU A 47 0.82 -8.36 13.83
N LEU A 48 1.05 -7.05 13.63
CA LEU A 48 1.44 -6.16 14.73
C LEU A 48 0.25 -5.38 15.31
N LEU A 49 -0.70 -5.01 14.45
CA LEU A 49 -1.87 -4.19 14.83
C LEU A 49 -3.16 -5.02 14.88
N GLY A 50 -3.09 -6.27 14.45
CA GLY A 50 -4.21 -7.21 14.37
C GLY A 50 -5.24 -6.88 13.30
N VAL A 51 -5.17 -5.73 12.61
CA VAL A 51 -6.24 -5.24 11.71
C VAL A 51 -6.73 -6.33 10.73
N PRO A 52 -8.05 -6.50 10.55
CA PRO A 52 -8.59 -7.52 9.66
C PRO A 52 -7.99 -7.41 8.26
N MET A 53 -7.58 -8.54 7.69
CA MET A 53 -6.83 -8.60 6.43
C MET A 53 -7.51 -7.79 5.31
N LYS A 54 -8.85 -7.86 5.21
CA LYS A 54 -9.63 -7.13 4.20
C LYS A 54 -9.46 -5.60 4.31
N ILE A 55 -9.39 -5.07 5.53
CA ILE A 55 -9.24 -3.63 5.79
C ILE A 55 -7.76 -3.22 5.64
N ALA A 56 -6.84 -4.05 6.11
CA ALA A 56 -5.41 -3.82 6.01
C ALA A 56 -4.95 -3.75 4.55
N VAL A 57 -5.41 -4.67 3.71
CA VAL A 57 -5.11 -4.68 2.27
C VAL A 57 -5.63 -3.40 1.61
N GLY A 58 -6.91 -3.04 1.80
CA GLY A 58 -7.48 -1.82 1.21
C GLY A 58 -6.75 -0.54 1.64
N THR A 59 -6.45 -0.41 2.94
CA THR A 59 -5.72 0.76 3.49
C THR A 59 -4.30 0.85 2.91
N SER A 60 -3.60 -0.28 2.79
CA SER A 60 -2.25 -0.31 2.23
C SER A 60 -2.22 0.07 0.75
N CYS A 61 -3.17 -0.41 -0.05
CA CYS A 61 -3.29 -0.06 -1.48
C CYS A 61 -3.52 1.44 -1.65
N PHE A 62 -4.39 2.03 -0.80
CA PHE A 62 -4.63 3.47 -0.81
C PHE A 62 -3.36 4.27 -0.48
N MET A 63 -2.64 3.88 0.58
CA MET A 63 -1.37 4.52 0.94
C MET A 63 -0.34 4.43 -0.19
N VAL A 64 -0.19 3.26 -0.83
CA VAL A 64 0.74 3.07 -1.95
C VAL A 64 0.34 3.94 -3.13
N GLY A 65 -0.97 4.04 -3.45
CA GLY A 65 -1.47 4.93 -4.49
C GLY A 65 -1.12 6.40 -4.24
N ILE A 66 -1.30 6.88 -3.01
CA ILE A 66 -0.90 8.24 -2.63
C ILE A 66 0.61 8.44 -2.79
N THR A 67 1.43 7.52 -2.25
CA THR A 67 2.90 7.63 -2.37
C THR A 67 3.36 7.61 -3.83
N ALA A 68 2.73 6.78 -4.67
CA ALA A 68 3.03 6.72 -6.10
C ALA A 68 2.66 8.03 -6.82
N LEU A 69 1.53 8.67 -6.48
CA LEU A 69 1.14 9.98 -7.01
C LEU A 69 2.17 11.05 -6.65
N PHE A 70 2.61 11.11 -5.38
CA PHE A 70 3.65 12.06 -4.97
C PHE A 70 5.00 11.78 -5.64
N GLY A 71 5.38 10.50 -5.81
CA GLY A 71 6.59 10.11 -6.54
C GLY A 71 6.53 10.52 -8.02
N PHE A 72 5.40 10.29 -8.68
CA PHE A 72 5.15 10.75 -10.04
C PHE A 72 5.23 12.28 -10.14
N TRP A 73 4.60 12.99 -9.21
CA TRP A 73 4.62 14.46 -9.17
C TRP A 73 6.05 15.01 -9.02
N GLY A 74 6.85 14.42 -8.14
CA GLY A 74 8.26 14.78 -8.00
C GLY A 74 9.07 14.53 -9.27
N HIS A 75 8.82 13.42 -9.97
CA HIS A 75 9.49 13.14 -11.24
C HIS A 75 9.03 14.01 -12.39
N PHE A 76 7.77 14.43 -12.38
CA PHE A 76 7.23 15.37 -13.36
C PHE A 76 7.94 16.73 -13.31
N PHE A 77 8.21 17.24 -12.10
CA PHE A 77 8.91 18.51 -11.91
C PHE A 77 10.42 18.46 -12.18
N THR A 78 11.05 17.30 -12.05
CA THR A 78 12.50 17.14 -12.27
C THR A 78 12.88 17.05 -13.76
N GLY A 79 11.92 17.09 -14.68
CA GLY A 79 12.16 17.24 -16.13
C GLY A 79 12.73 15.99 -16.84
N HIS A 80 13.06 14.93 -16.10
CA HIS A 80 13.56 13.65 -16.63
C HIS A 80 12.43 12.72 -17.11
N PHE A 81 11.32 13.30 -17.58
CA PHE A 81 10.14 12.55 -18.00
C PHE A 81 10.21 12.23 -19.49
N VAL A 82 10.43 10.95 -19.84
CA VAL A 82 10.30 10.47 -21.22
C VAL A 82 8.86 10.01 -21.45
N PRO A 83 7.99 10.82 -22.09
CA PRO A 83 6.55 10.55 -22.19
C PRO A 83 6.23 9.22 -22.86
N LYS A 84 7.03 8.83 -23.87
CA LYS A 84 6.86 7.55 -24.58
C LYS A 84 6.99 6.35 -23.63
N MET A 85 7.99 6.37 -22.75
CA MET A 85 8.25 5.27 -21.82
C MET A 85 7.21 5.25 -20.68
N ALA A 86 6.83 6.43 -20.18
CA ALA A 86 5.77 6.56 -19.20
C ALA A 86 4.43 6.02 -19.70
N LEU A 87 4.06 6.27 -20.96
CA LEU A 87 2.82 5.79 -21.55
C LEU A 87 2.81 4.26 -21.68
N ILE A 88 3.92 3.67 -22.15
CA ILE A 88 4.06 2.21 -22.27
C ILE A 88 3.97 1.56 -20.88
N LEU A 89 4.70 2.10 -19.90
CA LEU A 89 4.65 1.61 -18.53
C LEU A 89 3.25 1.73 -17.92
N ALA A 90 2.56 2.85 -18.13
CA ALA A 90 1.20 3.04 -17.66
C ALA A 90 0.24 1.98 -18.23
N LEU A 91 0.32 1.71 -19.53
CA LEU A 91 -0.51 0.68 -20.18
C LEU A 91 -0.22 -0.72 -19.65
N VAL A 92 1.07 -1.08 -19.53
CA VAL A 92 1.49 -2.40 -19.02
C VAL A 92 1.08 -2.58 -17.56
N VAL A 93 1.31 -1.58 -16.71
CA VAL A 93 0.93 -1.60 -15.30
C VAL A 93 -0.59 -1.66 -15.15
N PHE A 94 -1.33 -0.89 -15.92
CA PHE A 94 -2.79 -0.90 -15.88
C PHE A 94 -3.36 -2.26 -16.29
N ALA A 95 -2.85 -2.84 -17.39
CA ALA A 95 -3.26 -4.18 -17.84
C ALA A 95 -2.89 -5.26 -16.80
N GLY A 96 -1.67 -5.20 -16.24
CA GLY A 96 -1.21 -6.12 -15.21
C GLY A 96 -2.01 -6.03 -13.91
N ALA A 97 -2.33 -4.82 -13.45
CA ALA A 97 -3.16 -4.59 -12.26
C ALA A 97 -4.57 -5.15 -12.44
N GLN A 98 -5.19 -4.92 -13.61
CA GLN A 98 -6.51 -5.46 -13.93
C GLN A 98 -6.49 -7.00 -14.00
N ALA A 99 -5.48 -7.58 -14.64
CA ALA A 99 -5.32 -9.03 -14.70
C ALA A 99 -5.10 -9.65 -13.31
N GLY A 100 -4.20 -9.07 -12.51
CA GLY A 100 -3.91 -9.51 -11.15
C GLY A 100 -5.12 -9.44 -10.22
N SER A 101 -5.88 -8.35 -10.29
CA SER A 101 -7.14 -8.20 -9.52
C SER A 101 -8.13 -9.31 -9.86
N ARG A 102 -8.33 -9.61 -11.14
CA ARG A 102 -9.24 -10.68 -11.58
C ARG A 102 -8.78 -12.07 -11.14
N ILE A 103 -7.48 -12.33 -11.15
CA ILE A 103 -6.92 -13.61 -10.68
C ILE A 103 -7.12 -13.74 -9.17
N SER A 104 -6.85 -12.68 -8.41
CA SER A 104 -6.99 -12.68 -6.95
C SER A 104 -8.43 -13.02 -6.50
N ILE A 105 -9.43 -12.45 -7.18
CA ILE A 105 -10.86 -12.75 -6.91
C ILE A 105 -11.23 -14.19 -7.26
N LYS A 106 -10.58 -14.80 -8.27
CA LYS A 106 -10.83 -16.21 -8.62
C LYS A 106 -10.24 -17.17 -7.60
N VAL A 107 -9.08 -16.85 -7.02
CA VAL A 107 -8.41 -17.68 -6.02
C VAL A 107 -9.17 -17.67 -4.69
N ASP A 108 -9.76 -16.54 -4.30
CA ASP A 108 -10.60 -16.41 -3.09
C ASP A 108 -11.89 -17.25 -3.15
N LYS A 109 -12.32 -17.68 -4.35
CA LYS A 109 -13.51 -18.51 -4.56
C LYS A 109 -13.25 -20.02 -4.56
N ILE A 110 -12.00 -20.47 -4.48
CA ILE A 110 -11.60 -21.89 -4.44
C ILE A 110 -11.37 -22.30 -3.00
#